data_AF-A0A257LSK2-F1
#
_entry.id   AF-A0A257LSK2-F1
#
_cell.length_a   1.000
_cell.length_b   1.000
_cell.length_c   1.000
_cell.angle_alpha   90.00
_cell.angle_beta   90.00
_cell.angle_gamma   90.00
#
_symmetry.space_group_name_H-M   'P 1'
#
loop_
_entity.id
_entity.type
_entity.pdbx_description
1 polymer ?
#
loop_
_entity_poly.entity_id
_entity_poly.type
_entity_poly.pdbx_seq_one_letter_code
_entity_poly.pdbx_strand_id
1 'polypeptide(L)'
;GSGTIDFSGNSAQIYRNSGNQTLSIGSGITIQASGANATTVYLGQYSDETITLQSGAIWNVNNSAKTWVTGNIVNQGTLNVSAGGVYLGPSSGNGTASNLGGTINLSGGFVTLGRDNGDTFLASNLGTINQSGTGLAYVNGTLNLEGNTVNLSTVGLTGLILNNGGTILGGGVSNQLTATPGFNLSWAGGTMNAVNLGVNATLTASTTNYFSNGLNLVGGVTVAIGANANLSYVGNTSITGSGTIDFSGNSAQIYRNSGNQTLSIGSGITIQA
;
A
#
# COMPACT_ATOMS: atom_id res chain seq x y z
N GLY A 1 21.31 12.12 21.81
CA GLY A 1 21.11 11.45 23.11
C GLY A 1 20.28 10.22 22.88
N SER A 2 20.40 9.20 23.74
CA SER A 2 19.54 8.01 23.68
C SER A 2 18.34 8.16 24.61
N GLY A 3 17.23 7.52 24.27
CA GLY A 3 16.03 7.57 25.10
C GLY A 3 14.82 6.93 24.43
N THR A 4 13.74 6.80 25.20
CA THR A 4 12.49 6.22 24.73
C THR A 4 11.37 7.24 24.85
N ILE A 5 10.60 7.39 23.78
CA ILE A 5 9.31 8.10 23.77
C ILE A 5 8.22 7.01 23.78
N ASP A 6 7.52 6.86 24.89
CA ASP A 6 6.45 5.87 25.06
C ASP A 6 5.06 6.53 25.10
N PHE A 7 4.24 6.19 24.13
CA PHE A 7 2.86 6.66 23.97
C PHE A 7 1.90 5.76 24.76
N SER A 8 1.96 5.83 26.09
CA SER A 8 1.23 4.93 27.01
C SER A 8 -0.22 5.35 27.32
N GLY A 9 -0.56 6.62 27.05
CA GLY A 9 -1.87 7.20 27.33
C GLY A 9 -2.97 6.85 26.32
N ASN A 10 -4.21 7.25 26.63
CA ASN A 10 -5.30 7.21 25.67
C ASN A 10 -5.13 8.34 24.64
N SER A 11 -5.16 8.01 23.35
CA SER A 11 -5.01 8.98 22.25
C SER A 11 -3.73 9.81 22.35
N ALA A 12 -2.64 9.19 22.78
CA ALA A 12 -1.33 9.83 22.88
C ALA A 12 -0.87 10.29 21.49
N GLN A 13 -0.29 11.50 21.44
CA GLN A 13 0.01 12.17 20.18
C GLN A 13 1.20 13.11 20.31
N ILE A 14 1.99 13.17 19.24
CA ILE A 14 2.94 14.25 18.95
C ILE A 14 2.48 14.86 17.63
N TYR A 15 2.26 16.16 17.60
CA TYR A 15 1.91 16.89 16.39
C TYR A 15 2.37 18.35 16.50
N ARG A 16 2.44 19.02 15.36
CA ARG A 16 2.84 20.42 15.24
C ARG A 16 1.90 21.38 15.99
N ASN A 17 2.44 22.45 16.55
CA ASN A 17 1.64 23.54 17.14
C ASN A 17 1.23 24.61 16.10
N SER A 18 1.93 24.70 14.98
CA SER A 18 1.64 25.60 13.85
C SER A 18 1.93 24.87 12.53
N GLY A 19 1.47 25.37 11.39
CA GLY A 19 1.61 24.69 10.09
C GLY A 19 3.05 24.67 9.55
N ASN A 20 3.34 23.77 8.62
CA ASN A 20 4.63 23.64 7.91
C ASN A 20 5.82 23.35 8.83
N GLN A 21 5.64 22.48 9.82
CA GLN A 21 6.67 22.15 10.79
C GLN A 21 7.32 20.79 10.51
N THR A 22 8.62 20.69 10.75
CA THR A 22 9.36 19.42 10.69
C THR A 22 9.85 19.03 12.08
N LEU A 23 9.57 17.79 12.50
CA LEU A 23 10.18 17.17 13.67
C LEU A 23 11.16 16.10 13.22
N SER A 24 12.45 16.27 13.57
CA SER A 24 13.46 15.23 13.39
C SER A 24 13.66 14.44 14.68
N ILE A 25 13.45 13.13 14.60
CA ILE A 25 13.73 12.19 15.69
C ILE A 25 15.11 11.60 15.46
N GLY A 26 16.03 11.95 16.36
CA GLY A 26 17.44 11.67 16.22
C GLY A 26 17.83 10.22 16.47
N SER A 27 19.06 9.90 16.09
CA SER A 27 19.69 8.60 16.34
C SER A 27 19.70 8.24 17.83
N GLY A 28 19.44 6.99 18.16
CA GLY A 28 19.39 6.47 19.53
C GLY A 28 18.05 6.70 20.25
N ILE A 29 17.07 7.33 19.60
CA ILE A 29 15.71 7.44 20.13
C ILE A 29 14.87 6.25 19.68
N THR A 30 14.17 5.64 20.64
CA THR A 30 13.15 4.61 20.40
C THR A 30 11.76 5.20 20.61
N ILE A 31 10.87 5.00 19.64
CA ILE A 31 9.46 5.37 19.70
C ILE A 31 8.66 4.09 19.89
N GLN A 32 7.72 4.08 20.83
CA GLN A 32 6.85 2.93 21.07
C GLN A 32 5.52 3.35 21.71
N ALA A 33 4.58 2.42 21.84
CA ALA A 33 3.32 2.65 22.53
C ALA A 33 2.96 1.44 23.40
N SER A 34 2.89 1.67 24.71
CA SER A 34 2.44 0.71 25.70
C SER A 34 0.96 0.91 26.08
N GLY A 35 0.46 0.07 26.99
CA GLY A 35 -0.91 0.12 27.50
C GLY A 35 -1.90 -0.80 26.78
N ALA A 36 -2.98 -1.15 27.48
CA ALA A 36 -3.96 -2.17 27.04
C ALA A 36 -5.16 -1.60 26.26
N ASN A 37 -5.41 -0.30 26.35
CA ASN A 37 -6.57 0.31 25.69
C ASN A 37 -6.38 0.35 24.18
N ALA A 38 -7.39 -0.11 23.44
CA ALA A 38 -7.44 -0.01 21.99
C ALA A 38 -7.55 1.46 21.56
N THR A 39 -6.49 2.04 21.00
CA THR A 39 -6.47 3.46 20.64
C THR A 39 -5.58 3.74 19.44
N THR A 40 -5.93 4.79 18.69
CA THR A 40 -5.02 5.38 17.71
C THR A 40 -3.91 6.16 18.42
N VAL A 41 -2.70 6.06 17.90
CA VAL A 41 -1.53 6.83 18.32
C VAL A 41 -1.08 7.70 17.15
N TYR A 42 -0.78 8.97 17.41
CA TYR A 42 -0.41 9.91 16.35
C TYR A 42 1.06 10.30 16.47
N LEU A 43 1.83 9.96 15.44
CA LEU A 43 3.19 10.44 15.22
C LEU A 43 3.16 11.45 14.07
N GLY A 44 2.59 12.62 14.36
CA GLY A 44 2.02 13.53 13.39
C GLY A 44 0.56 13.16 13.07
N GLN A 45 -0.19 14.17 12.64
CA GLN A 45 -1.62 14.16 12.37
C GLN A 45 -1.97 14.87 11.05
N TYR A 46 -1.27 15.96 10.72
CA TYR A 46 -1.64 16.86 9.61
C TYR A 46 -0.73 16.70 8.39
N SER A 47 -1.26 16.99 7.20
CA SER A 47 -0.55 16.89 5.92
C SER A 47 0.49 17.98 5.66
N ASP A 48 0.59 18.98 6.52
CA ASP A 48 1.54 20.09 6.46
C ASP A 48 2.60 20.01 7.58
N GLU A 49 2.77 18.86 8.23
CA GLU A 49 3.98 18.54 8.99
C GLU A 49 4.74 17.40 8.36
N THR A 50 6.03 17.35 8.69
CA THR A 50 6.89 16.23 8.36
C THR A 50 7.56 15.69 9.61
N ILE A 51 7.40 14.40 9.86
CA ILE A 51 8.20 13.65 10.82
C ILE A 51 9.35 13.01 10.07
N THR A 52 10.57 13.17 10.56
CA THR A 52 11.75 12.49 10.00
C THR A 52 12.35 11.59 11.06
N LEU A 53 12.37 10.28 10.80
CA LEU A 53 13.15 9.33 11.58
C LEU A 53 14.55 9.31 10.99
N GLN A 54 15.52 9.84 11.74
CA GLN A 54 16.92 9.86 11.31
C GLN A 54 17.53 8.46 11.38
N SER A 55 18.67 8.27 10.70
CA SER A 55 19.41 7.00 10.78
C SER A 55 19.75 6.64 12.24
N GLY A 56 19.44 5.40 12.62
CA GLY A 56 19.57 4.90 13.99
C GLY A 56 18.44 5.30 14.95
N ALA A 57 17.40 6.01 14.49
CA ALA A 57 16.12 6.07 15.21
C ALA A 57 15.37 4.75 15.03
N ILE A 58 14.66 4.33 16.08
CA ILE A 58 13.88 3.08 16.08
C ILE A 58 12.43 3.40 16.38
N TRP A 59 11.51 2.85 15.60
CA TRP A 59 10.07 2.92 15.86
C TRP A 59 9.53 1.49 16.01
N ASN A 60 9.08 1.14 17.21
CA ASN A 60 8.53 -0.16 17.54
C ASN A 60 7.00 -0.12 17.58
N VAL A 61 6.39 -0.88 16.68
CA VAL A 61 4.95 -1.12 16.57
C VAL A 61 4.73 -2.59 16.92
N ASN A 62 4.61 -2.83 18.21
CA ASN A 62 4.63 -4.15 18.82
C ASN A 62 3.45 -4.39 19.77
N ASN A 63 2.40 -3.59 19.67
CA ASN A 63 1.23 -3.66 20.53
C ASN A 63 -0.04 -3.76 19.68
N SER A 64 -0.72 -4.91 19.74
CA SER A 64 -1.94 -5.17 18.95
C SER A 64 -3.12 -4.28 19.30
N ALA A 65 -3.13 -3.66 20.48
CA ALA A 65 -4.14 -2.68 20.85
C ALA A 65 -3.88 -1.30 20.23
N LYS A 66 -2.70 -1.06 19.65
CA LYS A 66 -2.32 0.25 19.12
C LYS A 66 -2.28 0.24 17.61
N THR A 67 -2.86 1.28 17.02
CA THR A 67 -2.74 1.56 15.60
C THR A 67 -2.18 2.96 15.43
N TRP A 68 -1.13 3.08 14.62
CA TRP A 68 -0.41 4.32 14.44
C TRP A 68 -0.86 5.04 13.18
N VAL A 69 -0.82 6.36 13.25
CA VAL A 69 -1.06 7.27 12.13
C VAL A 69 0.06 8.29 12.17
N THR A 70 0.60 8.65 11.01
CA THR A 70 1.68 9.63 10.92
C THR A 70 1.21 10.92 10.28
N GLY A 71 1.96 12.01 10.40
CA GLY A 71 1.90 13.10 9.42
C GLY A 71 2.52 12.66 8.09
N ASN A 72 3.12 13.60 7.33
CA ASN A 72 4.12 13.17 6.35
C ASN A 72 5.28 12.51 7.09
N ILE A 73 5.84 11.44 6.52
CA ILE A 73 6.90 10.67 7.18
C ILE A 73 8.08 10.44 6.23
N VAL A 74 9.28 10.70 6.73
CA VAL A 74 10.55 10.35 6.09
C VAL A 74 11.29 9.39 7.02
N ASN A 75 11.22 8.09 6.72
CA ASN A 75 11.92 7.06 7.45
C ASN A 75 13.30 6.81 6.85
N GLN A 76 14.34 7.25 7.56
CA GLN A 76 15.74 6.89 7.35
C GLN A 76 16.29 6.00 8.48
N GLY A 77 15.42 5.64 9.44
CA GLY A 77 15.72 4.76 10.56
C GLY A 77 15.12 3.37 10.37
N THR A 78 14.75 2.74 11.48
CA THR A 78 14.16 1.40 11.49
C THR A 78 12.75 1.43 12.08
N LEU A 79 11.75 1.04 11.28
CA LEU A 79 10.40 0.74 11.73
C LEU A 79 10.26 -0.77 11.92
N ASN A 80 10.02 -1.23 13.15
CA ASN A 80 9.72 -2.62 13.47
C ASN A 80 8.22 -2.78 13.72
N VAL A 81 7.54 -3.55 12.87
CA VAL A 81 6.12 -3.87 12.99
C VAL A 81 5.98 -5.37 13.24
N SER A 82 5.61 -5.69 14.48
CA SER A 82 5.39 -7.07 14.94
C SER A 82 3.99 -7.31 15.48
N ALA A 83 3.26 -6.27 15.90
CA ALA A 83 1.85 -6.33 16.26
C ALA A 83 1.19 -4.93 16.21
N GLY A 84 -0.11 -4.89 15.95
CA GLY A 84 -0.84 -3.64 15.71
C GLY A 84 -0.72 -3.22 14.25
N GLY A 85 -0.65 -1.92 13.97
CA GLY A 85 -0.33 -1.48 12.61
C GLY A 85 -0.04 0.00 12.45
N VAL A 86 0.34 0.37 11.23
CA VAL A 86 0.77 1.72 10.86
C VAL A 86 0.10 2.18 9.58
N TYR A 87 -0.57 3.33 9.64
CA TYR A 87 -0.95 4.11 8.48
C TYR A 87 0.14 5.15 8.18
N LEU A 88 0.86 4.98 7.07
CA LEU A 88 1.87 5.94 6.60
C LEU A 88 1.18 7.07 5.83
N GLY A 89 0.48 7.93 6.57
CA GLY A 89 -0.24 9.08 6.03
C GLY A 89 -1.04 9.83 7.11
N PRO A 90 -1.22 11.16 6.94
CA PRO A 90 -1.94 12.04 7.86
C PRO A 90 -3.39 11.60 8.05
N SER A 91 -3.96 11.91 9.22
CA SER A 91 -5.41 11.80 9.44
C SER A 91 -6.17 12.99 8.88
N SER A 92 -5.48 14.10 8.58
CA SER A 92 -6.06 15.31 8.03
C SER A 92 -5.26 15.83 6.84
N GLY A 93 -5.93 15.91 5.69
CA GLY A 93 -5.32 16.26 4.42
C GLY A 93 -4.68 15.07 3.72
N ASN A 94 -3.99 15.35 2.61
CA ASN A 94 -3.31 14.34 1.80
C ASN A 94 -1.81 14.45 2.03
N GLY A 95 -1.17 13.37 2.44
CA GLY A 95 0.24 13.34 2.75
C GLY A 95 1.07 12.48 1.82
N THR A 96 2.35 12.43 2.17
CA THR A 96 3.37 11.65 1.51
C THR A 96 4.18 10.88 2.54
N ALA A 97 4.70 9.74 2.12
CA ALA A 97 5.60 8.96 2.93
C ALA A 97 6.82 8.54 2.10
N SER A 98 7.95 8.43 2.79
CA SER A 98 9.17 7.89 2.23
C SER A 98 9.86 6.97 3.21
N ASN A 99 10.31 5.82 2.71
CA ASN A 99 11.19 4.88 3.40
C ASN A 99 12.58 4.83 2.73
N LEU A 100 12.90 5.84 1.90
CA LEU A 100 14.19 5.90 1.24
C LEU A 100 15.32 6.05 2.27
N GLY A 101 16.26 5.12 2.26
CA GLY A 101 17.36 5.06 3.23
C GLY A 101 16.98 4.47 4.60
N GLY A 102 15.72 4.09 4.80
CA GLY A 102 15.22 3.41 5.99
C GLY A 102 14.95 1.92 5.78
N THR A 103 14.54 1.26 6.85
CA THR A 103 14.10 -0.13 6.84
C THR A 103 12.77 -0.28 7.55
N ILE A 104 11.84 -1.05 6.96
CA ILE A 104 10.62 -1.52 7.61
C ILE A 104 10.75 -3.03 7.82
N ASN A 105 10.86 -3.47 9.06
CA ASN A 105 10.79 -4.87 9.42
C ASN A 105 9.35 -5.22 9.73
N LEU A 106 8.71 -6.02 8.86
CA LEU A 106 7.30 -6.34 8.94
C LEU A 106 7.16 -7.85 9.22
N SER A 107 7.19 -8.20 10.51
CA SER A 107 7.15 -9.59 10.98
C SER A 107 5.78 -10.03 11.52
N GLY A 108 4.92 -9.05 11.82
CA GLY A 108 3.54 -9.22 12.24
C GLY A 108 2.79 -7.89 12.17
N GLY A 109 1.48 -7.89 12.45
CA GLY A 109 0.66 -6.69 12.30
C GLY A 109 0.56 -6.22 10.84
N PHE A 110 0.40 -4.90 10.63
CA PHE A 110 0.33 -4.33 9.28
C PHE A 110 1.01 -2.98 9.09
N VAL A 111 1.42 -2.71 7.85
CA VAL A 111 1.77 -1.38 7.35
C VAL A 111 0.91 -1.09 6.12
N THR A 112 0.44 0.14 6.00
CA THR A 112 -0.24 0.60 4.78
C THR A 112 0.45 1.81 4.18
N LEU A 113 0.63 1.74 2.86
CA LEU A 113 1.09 2.83 2.01
C LEU A 113 -0.07 3.82 1.85
N GLY A 114 0.01 4.94 2.57
CA GLY A 114 -1.10 5.87 2.74
C GLY A 114 -2.13 5.39 3.75
N ARG A 115 -2.86 6.33 4.32
CA ARG A 115 -4.04 6.10 5.16
C ARG A 115 -5.30 6.04 4.30
N ASP A 116 -5.45 7.03 3.42
CA ASP A 116 -6.61 7.24 2.57
C ASP A 116 -6.17 7.55 1.12
N ASN A 117 -7.07 7.42 0.14
CA ASN A 117 -6.75 7.48 -1.31
C ASN A 117 -5.98 8.73 -1.76
N GLY A 118 -6.12 9.83 -1.02
CA GLY A 118 -5.41 11.08 -1.30
C GLY A 118 -3.91 11.05 -0.96
N ASP A 119 -3.49 10.18 -0.06
CA ASP A 119 -2.10 10.01 0.30
C ASP A 119 -1.31 9.37 -0.85
N THR A 120 -0.10 9.84 -1.09
CA THR A 120 0.75 9.32 -2.16
C THR A 120 2.04 8.73 -1.61
N PHE A 121 2.29 7.48 -1.99
CA PHE A 121 3.56 6.79 -1.79
C PHE A 121 4.20 6.55 -3.16
N LEU A 122 5.34 7.18 -3.40
CA LEU A 122 6.11 6.98 -4.63
C LEU A 122 6.86 5.67 -4.56
N ALA A 123 6.86 4.88 -5.63
CA ALA A 123 7.56 3.61 -5.65
C ALA A 123 9.08 3.77 -5.44
N SER A 124 9.69 4.87 -5.91
CA SER A 124 11.08 5.23 -5.62
C SER A 124 11.39 5.34 -4.12
N ASN A 125 10.36 5.54 -3.30
CA ASN A 125 10.49 5.77 -1.87
C ASN A 125 10.25 4.51 -1.03
N LEU A 126 10.04 3.33 -1.65
CA LEU A 126 9.73 2.09 -0.91
C LEU A 126 10.88 1.63 -0.01
N GLY A 127 12.13 1.93 -0.38
CA GLY A 127 13.31 1.53 0.39
C GLY A 127 13.38 0.02 0.64
N THR A 128 13.83 -0.39 1.83
CA THR A 128 13.87 -1.80 2.23
C THR A 128 12.69 -2.14 3.14
N ILE A 129 11.97 -3.21 2.81
CA ILE A 129 10.88 -3.78 3.59
C ILE A 129 11.17 -5.27 3.79
N ASN A 130 11.51 -5.69 5.00
CA ASN A 130 11.73 -7.08 5.35
C ASN A 130 10.40 -7.73 5.79
N GLN A 131 9.63 -8.24 4.83
CA GLN A 131 8.34 -8.88 5.12
C GLN A 131 8.52 -10.36 5.47
N SER A 132 8.09 -10.74 6.66
CA SER A 132 8.20 -12.11 7.19
C SER A 132 7.02 -12.45 8.11
N GLY A 133 6.91 -13.71 8.51
CA GLY A 133 5.87 -14.16 9.44
C GLY A 133 4.46 -13.83 8.92
N THR A 134 3.66 -13.16 9.76
CA THR A 134 2.27 -12.78 9.45
C THR A 134 2.12 -11.30 9.10
N GLY A 135 3.23 -10.58 8.89
CA GLY A 135 3.19 -9.15 8.60
C GLY A 135 2.58 -8.82 7.24
N LEU A 136 1.61 -7.90 7.22
CA LEU A 136 0.84 -7.55 6.02
C LEU A 136 1.14 -6.14 5.52
N ALA A 137 1.36 -6.01 4.22
CA ALA A 137 1.52 -4.74 3.54
C ALA A 137 0.26 -4.42 2.72
N TYR A 138 -0.26 -3.21 2.87
CA TYR A 138 -1.46 -2.74 2.17
C TYR A 138 -1.18 -1.48 1.35
N VAL A 139 -2.02 -1.27 0.34
CA VAL A 139 -2.21 0.02 -0.31
C VAL A 139 -3.62 0.52 0.04
N ASN A 140 -3.69 1.58 0.85
CA ASN A 140 -4.94 2.31 1.12
C ASN A 140 -4.93 3.71 0.49
N GLY A 141 -3.75 4.31 0.34
CA GLY A 141 -3.56 5.52 -0.48
C GLY A 141 -3.25 5.17 -1.93
N THR A 142 -2.40 5.97 -2.55
CA THR A 142 -1.90 5.75 -3.91
C THR A 142 -0.46 5.26 -3.87
N LEU A 143 -0.20 4.04 -4.34
CA LEU A 143 1.13 3.60 -4.76
C LEU A 143 1.36 4.07 -6.20
N ASN A 144 2.17 5.10 -6.38
CA ASN A 144 2.50 5.65 -7.68
C ASN A 144 3.80 5.01 -8.20
N LEU A 145 3.72 4.31 -9.33
CA LEU A 145 4.86 3.64 -9.97
C LEU A 145 5.78 4.60 -10.73
N GLU A 146 5.39 5.88 -10.86
CA GLU A 146 6.20 6.95 -11.47
C GLU A 146 6.61 6.67 -12.92
N GLY A 147 5.83 5.87 -13.65
CA GLY A 147 6.20 5.45 -15.00
C GLY A 147 7.30 4.38 -15.06
N ASN A 148 7.76 3.85 -13.92
CA ASN A 148 8.87 2.91 -13.82
C ASN A 148 8.41 1.45 -13.70
N THR A 149 9.32 0.52 -14.04
CA THR A 149 9.19 -0.89 -13.63
C THR A 149 9.61 -1.04 -12.19
N VAL A 150 8.67 -1.49 -11.35
CA VAL A 150 8.83 -1.70 -9.91
C VAL A 150 8.71 -3.19 -9.64
N ASN A 151 9.78 -3.80 -9.14
CA ASN A 151 9.76 -5.17 -8.65
C ASN A 151 9.59 -5.19 -7.13
N LEU A 152 8.39 -5.52 -6.66
CA LEU A 152 8.05 -5.50 -5.23
C LEU A 152 8.89 -6.50 -4.41
N SER A 153 9.38 -7.56 -5.02
CA SER A 153 10.27 -8.52 -4.34
C SER A 153 11.67 -7.96 -4.11
N THR A 154 12.14 -7.02 -4.94
CA THR A 154 13.46 -6.38 -4.73
C THR A 154 13.47 -5.42 -3.55
N VAL A 155 12.31 -4.87 -3.17
CA VAL A 155 12.16 -4.10 -1.93
C VAL A 155 11.90 -5.01 -0.72
N GLY A 156 11.85 -6.34 -0.90
CA GLY A 156 11.71 -7.35 0.14
C GLY A 156 10.26 -7.72 0.52
N LEU A 157 9.27 -7.22 -0.22
CA LEU A 157 7.88 -7.67 -0.06
C LEU A 157 7.69 -9.08 -0.62
N THR A 158 6.91 -9.88 0.09
CA THR A 158 6.47 -11.22 -0.32
C THR A 158 4.99 -11.25 -0.67
N GLY A 159 4.23 -10.24 -0.24
CA GLY A 159 2.86 -10.01 -0.69
C GLY A 159 2.43 -8.57 -0.47
N LEU A 160 1.45 -8.14 -1.26
CA LEU A 160 0.84 -6.82 -1.18
C LEU A 160 -0.67 -6.95 -1.33
N ILE A 161 -1.42 -6.20 -0.52
CA ILE A 161 -2.87 -6.17 -0.58
C ILE A 161 -3.29 -4.79 -1.10
N LEU A 162 -3.88 -4.74 -2.29
CA LEU A 162 -4.60 -3.56 -2.74
C LEU A 162 -5.97 -3.55 -2.05
N ASN A 163 -6.15 -2.63 -1.10
CA ASN A 163 -7.32 -2.59 -0.25
C ASN A 163 -8.41 -1.69 -0.83
N ASN A 164 -9.62 -1.77 -0.27
CA ASN A 164 -10.68 -0.84 -0.62
C ASN A 164 -10.25 0.62 -0.37
N GLY A 165 -10.47 1.48 -1.37
CA GLY A 165 -10.03 2.87 -1.35
C GLY A 165 -8.59 3.10 -1.83
N GLY A 166 -7.75 2.07 -1.91
CA GLY A 166 -6.39 2.19 -2.42
C GLY A 166 -6.31 2.31 -3.95
N THR A 167 -5.21 2.86 -4.44
CA THR A 167 -4.91 2.99 -5.87
C THR A 167 -3.48 2.54 -6.16
N ILE A 168 -3.29 1.73 -7.20
CA ILE A 168 -1.98 1.56 -7.85
C ILE A 168 -2.02 2.35 -9.15
N LEU A 169 -1.15 3.35 -9.25
CA LEU A 169 -1.07 4.26 -10.39
C LEU A 169 0.19 3.96 -11.21
N GLY A 170 0.01 3.55 -12.45
CA GLY A 170 1.13 3.19 -13.30
C GLY A 170 1.87 4.36 -13.95
N GLY A 171 1.16 5.42 -14.31
CA GLY A 171 1.78 6.62 -14.88
C GLY A 171 2.15 6.54 -16.37
N GLY A 172 1.75 5.49 -17.12
CA GLY A 172 1.90 5.47 -18.57
C GLY A 172 1.93 4.09 -19.23
N VAL A 173 2.63 3.99 -20.36
CA VAL A 173 2.71 2.75 -21.18
C VAL A 173 3.92 1.86 -20.86
N SER A 174 4.86 2.35 -20.06
CA SER A 174 6.15 1.67 -19.79
C SER A 174 6.41 1.30 -18.33
N ASN A 175 5.54 1.71 -17.40
CA ASN A 175 5.62 1.24 -16.01
C ASN A 175 5.29 -0.23 -15.93
N GLN A 176 5.80 -0.96 -14.94
CA GLN A 176 5.37 -2.34 -14.74
C GLN A 176 5.39 -2.66 -13.25
N LEU A 177 4.29 -3.18 -12.73
CA LEU A 177 4.28 -3.77 -11.40
C LEU A 177 4.63 -5.24 -11.52
N THR A 178 5.76 -5.65 -10.95
CA THR A 178 6.28 -7.02 -11.05
C THR A 178 6.66 -7.56 -9.68
N ALA A 179 6.86 -8.87 -9.61
CA ALA A 179 7.43 -9.55 -8.45
C ALA A 179 8.05 -10.88 -8.89
N THR A 180 8.86 -11.49 -8.03
CA THR A 180 9.36 -12.85 -8.25
C THR A 180 8.23 -13.89 -8.11
N PRO A 181 8.36 -15.08 -8.74
CA PRO A 181 7.40 -16.16 -8.54
C PRO A 181 7.13 -16.47 -7.06
N GLY A 182 5.87 -16.73 -6.73
CA GLY A 182 5.43 -16.96 -5.35
C GLY A 182 4.97 -15.70 -4.60
N PHE A 183 5.12 -14.51 -5.17
CA PHE A 183 4.55 -13.29 -4.60
C PHE A 183 3.02 -13.32 -4.62
N ASN A 184 2.40 -12.89 -3.51
CA ASN A 184 0.95 -12.78 -3.40
C ASN A 184 0.48 -11.32 -3.58
N LEU A 185 -0.03 -10.98 -4.78
CA LEU A 185 -0.78 -9.74 -4.97
C LEU A 185 -2.27 -10.03 -4.77
N SER A 186 -2.79 -9.64 -3.62
CA SER A 186 -4.21 -9.73 -3.33
C SER A 186 -4.91 -8.43 -3.70
N TRP A 187 -5.84 -8.51 -4.63
CA TRP A 187 -6.68 -7.40 -5.04
C TRP A 187 -8.00 -7.50 -4.26
N ALA A 188 -8.05 -6.88 -3.08
CA ALA A 188 -9.19 -6.95 -2.16
C ALA A 188 -10.14 -5.73 -2.26
N GLY A 189 -9.91 -4.86 -3.25
CA GLY A 189 -10.69 -3.67 -3.55
C GLY A 189 -9.85 -2.62 -4.28
N GLY A 190 -10.31 -1.37 -4.31
CA GLY A 190 -9.49 -0.26 -4.82
C GLY A 190 -9.31 -0.26 -6.34
N THR A 191 -8.36 0.54 -6.83
CA THR A 191 -8.21 0.84 -8.26
C THR A 191 -6.81 0.52 -8.79
N MET A 192 -6.72 -0.17 -9.92
CA MET A 192 -5.53 -0.17 -10.78
C MET A 192 -5.73 0.82 -11.93
N ASN A 193 -4.90 1.86 -12.00
CA ASN A 193 -5.04 2.92 -13.00
C ASN A 193 -3.80 2.96 -13.91
N ALA A 194 -3.98 2.67 -15.20
CA ALA A 194 -2.93 2.63 -16.21
C ALA A 194 -1.76 1.70 -15.84
N VAL A 195 -2.08 0.47 -15.39
CA VAL A 195 -1.08 -0.47 -14.85
C VAL A 195 -0.72 -1.51 -15.90
N ASN A 196 0.59 -1.66 -16.18
CA ASN A 196 1.10 -2.91 -16.75
C ASN A 196 1.42 -3.88 -15.60
N LEU A 197 0.69 -4.98 -15.54
CA LEU A 197 0.77 -5.98 -14.48
C LEU A 197 1.64 -7.15 -14.95
N GLY A 198 2.80 -7.31 -14.33
CA GLY A 198 3.75 -8.40 -14.54
C GLY A 198 3.87 -9.33 -13.32
N VAL A 199 2.81 -9.43 -12.52
CA VAL A 199 2.67 -10.36 -11.39
C VAL A 199 1.24 -10.91 -11.37
N ASN A 200 1.08 -12.18 -10.99
CA ASN A 200 -0.26 -12.75 -10.82
C ASN A 200 -1.02 -12.02 -9.72
N ALA A 201 -2.31 -11.76 -9.95
CA ALA A 201 -3.19 -11.12 -8.98
C ALA A 201 -4.43 -11.96 -8.72
N THR A 202 -4.88 -11.99 -7.48
CA THR A 202 -6.14 -12.67 -7.11
C THR A 202 -7.11 -11.66 -6.52
N LEU A 203 -8.30 -11.57 -7.10
CA LEU A 203 -9.40 -10.79 -6.54
C LEU A 203 -10.08 -11.63 -5.44
N THR A 204 -10.06 -11.14 -4.20
CA THR A 204 -10.41 -11.95 -3.02
C THR A 204 -11.66 -11.48 -2.27
N ALA A 205 -12.17 -10.28 -2.57
CA ALA A 205 -13.27 -9.68 -1.82
C ALA A 205 -14.54 -9.55 -2.67
N SER A 206 -15.70 -9.55 -2.00
CA SER A 206 -17.01 -9.21 -2.61
C SER A 206 -17.18 -7.71 -2.88
N THR A 207 -16.20 -6.91 -2.46
CA THR A 207 -16.09 -5.50 -2.84
C THR A 207 -15.68 -5.39 -4.31
N THR A 208 -15.87 -4.19 -4.86
CA THR A 208 -15.54 -3.96 -6.25
C THR A 208 -14.06 -3.62 -6.42
N ASN A 209 -13.41 -4.33 -7.34
CA ASN A 209 -12.04 -4.12 -7.77
C ASN A 209 -12.06 -3.33 -9.08
N TYR A 210 -11.55 -2.11 -9.13
CA TYR A 210 -11.67 -1.23 -10.30
C TYR A 210 -10.41 -1.18 -11.13
N PHE A 211 -10.52 -1.16 -12.45
CA PHE A 211 -9.44 -0.70 -13.31
C PHE A 211 -9.89 0.41 -14.25
N SER A 212 -8.95 1.28 -14.58
CA SER A 212 -9.17 2.45 -15.43
C SER A 212 -7.92 2.73 -16.27
N ASN A 213 -8.11 3.41 -17.41
CA ASN A 213 -7.03 3.81 -18.32
C ASN A 213 -6.12 2.64 -18.77
N GLY A 214 -6.69 1.45 -18.89
CA GLY A 214 -6.01 0.24 -19.32
C GLY A 214 -5.46 -0.63 -18.17
N LEU A 215 -5.59 -1.94 -18.35
CA LEU A 215 -4.88 -2.97 -17.59
C LEU A 215 -4.13 -3.87 -18.59
N ASN A 216 -2.82 -3.81 -18.58
CA ASN A 216 -2.01 -4.57 -19.54
C ASN A 216 -1.32 -5.74 -18.83
N LEU A 217 -1.67 -6.97 -19.19
CA LEU A 217 -1.07 -8.17 -18.63
C LEU A 217 0.23 -8.48 -19.36
N VAL A 218 1.32 -8.65 -18.62
CA VAL A 218 2.65 -8.84 -19.20
C VAL A 218 3.24 -10.15 -18.71
N GLY A 219 3.76 -10.95 -19.65
CA GLY A 219 4.54 -12.14 -19.31
C GLY A 219 3.70 -13.36 -18.95
N GLY A 220 2.46 -13.44 -19.45
CA GLY A 220 1.60 -14.60 -19.23
C GLY A 220 0.98 -14.65 -17.84
N VAL A 221 0.87 -13.51 -17.16
CA VAL A 221 0.29 -13.44 -15.81
C VAL A 221 -1.19 -13.76 -15.81
N THR A 222 -1.67 -14.24 -14.67
CA THR A 222 -3.09 -14.51 -14.42
C THR A 222 -3.67 -13.48 -13.46
N VAL A 223 -4.81 -12.91 -13.84
CA VAL A 223 -5.74 -12.24 -12.91
C VAL A 223 -6.87 -13.22 -12.62
N ALA A 224 -6.83 -13.81 -11.43
CA ALA A 224 -7.84 -14.74 -10.95
C ALA A 224 -8.97 -13.97 -10.26
N ILE A 225 -10.20 -14.15 -10.73
CA ILE A 225 -11.41 -13.57 -10.14
C ILE A 225 -12.02 -14.59 -9.19
N GLY A 226 -11.83 -14.37 -7.88
CA GLY A 226 -12.32 -15.26 -6.83
C GLY A 226 -13.84 -15.24 -6.65
N ALA A 227 -14.33 -16.03 -5.69
CA ALA A 227 -15.76 -16.23 -5.47
C ALA A 227 -16.47 -14.93 -5.08
N ASN A 228 -17.55 -14.60 -5.78
CA ASN A 228 -18.32 -13.35 -5.65
C ASN A 228 -17.47 -12.08 -5.87
N ALA A 229 -16.27 -12.21 -6.44
CA ALA A 229 -15.41 -11.09 -6.73
C ALA A 229 -15.76 -10.47 -8.08
N ASN A 230 -15.56 -9.17 -8.13
CA ASN A 230 -15.94 -8.36 -9.27
C ASN A 230 -14.75 -7.56 -9.80
N LEU A 231 -14.43 -7.72 -11.07
CA LEU A 231 -13.50 -6.86 -11.80
C LEU A 231 -14.28 -5.80 -12.58
N SER A 232 -14.15 -4.54 -12.17
CA SER A 232 -14.89 -3.43 -12.75
C SER A 232 -14.05 -2.55 -13.61
N TYR A 233 -14.52 -2.29 -14.83
CA TYR A 233 -13.91 -1.26 -15.66
C TYR A 233 -14.57 0.11 -15.42
N VAL A 234 -13.74 1.16 -15.49
CA VAL A 234 -14.14 2.56 -15.40
C VAL A 234 -13.72 3.28 -16.66
N GLY A 235 -14.69 3.90 -17.33
CA GLY A 235 -14.53 4.56 -18.61
C GLY A 235 -14.48 3.57 -19.78
N ASN A 236 -14.18 4.10 -20.97
CA ASN A 236 -13.84 3.28 -22.12
C ASN A 236 -12.39 2.85 -21.99
N THR A 237 -12.15 1.56 -21.82
CA THR A 237 -10.84 1.02 -21.43
C THR A 237 -10.61 -0.37 -22.02
N SER A 238 -9.42 -0.91 -21.82
CA SER A 238 -9.02 -2.20 -22.37
C SER A 238 -8.25 -3.06 -21.39
N ILE A 239 -8.38 -4.37 -21.54
CA ILE A 239 -7.41 -5.35 -21.02
C ILE A 239 -6.56 -5.82 -22.20
N THR A 240 -5.24 -5.64 -22.14
CA THR A 240 -4.32 -5.89 -23.27
C THR A 240 -3.11 -6.74 -22.85
N GLY A 241 -2.25 -7.07 -23.80
CA GLY A 241 -0.99 -7.76 -23.55
C GLY A 241 -1.09 -9.27 -23.75
N SER A 242 -0.36 -10.03 -22.93
CA SER A 242 -0.34 -11.49 -22.93
C SER A 242 -0.53 -12.03 -21.51
N GLY A 243 -1.69 -12.65 -21.27
CA GLY A 243 -2.05 -13.16 -19.96
C GLY A 243 -3.44 -13.78 -19.94
N THR A 244 -3.88 -14.15 -18.74
CA THR A 244 -5.14 -14.85 -18.51
C THR A 244 -6.03 -14.06 -17.55
N ILE A 245 -7.29 -13.92 -17.90
CA ILE A 245 -8.36 -13.60 -16.95
C ILE A 245 -9.08 -14.90 -16.62
N ASP A 246 -8.99 -15.32 -15.36
CA ASP A 246 -9.44 -16.62 -14.89
C ASP A 246 -10.63 -16.45 -13.94
N PHE A 247 -11.82 -16.88 -14.36
CA PHE A 247 -13.04 -16.85 -13.55
C PHE A 247 -13.08 -18.03 -12.57
N SER A 248 -12.05 -18.12 -11.72
CA SER A 248 -11.81 -19.26 -10.83
C SER A 248 -12.81 -19.40 -9.68
N GLY A 249 -13.61 -18.37 -9.40
CA GLY A 249 -14.60 -18.36 -8.34
C GLY A 249 -16.05 -18.46 -8.81
N ASN A 250 -16.90 -19.02 -7.95
CA ASN A 250 -18.36 -18.99 -8.15
C ASN A 250 -18.85 -17.55 -8.23
N SER A 251 -19.71 -17.25 -9.22
CA SER A 251 -20.24 -15.90 -9.46
C SER A 251 -19.15 -14.84 -9.67
N ALA A 252 -17.99 -15.21 -10.20
CA ALA A 252 -16.97 -14.28 -10.66
C ALA A 252 -17.49 -13.45 -11.85
N GLN A 253 -17.22 -12.14 -11.86
CA GLN A 253 -17.77 -11.24 -12.88
C GLN A 253 -16.76 -10.19 -13.33
N ILE A 254 -16.89 -9.79 -14.61
CA ILE A 254 -16.38 -8.52 -15.12
C ILE A 254 -17.58 -7.62 -15.38
N TYR A 255 -17.57 -6.41 -14.82
CA TYR A 255 -18.73 -5.53 -14.87
C TYR A 255 -18.36 -4.06 -15.16
N ARG A 256 -19.29 -3.29 -15.72
CA ARG A 256 -19.11 -1.85 -15.95
C ARG A 256 -19.44 -1.04 -14.70
N ASN A 257 -18.58 -0.10 -14.30
CA ASN A 257 -18.86 0.71 -13.11
C ASN A 257 -20.12 1.62 -13.26
N SER A 258 -20.44 2.03 -14.48
CA SER A 258 -21.55 2.94 -14.79
C SER A 258 -22.03 2.75 -16.24
N GLY A 259 -23.12 3.42 -16.63
CA GLY A 259 -23.69 3.33 -17.98
C GLY A 259 -22.73 3.86 -19.07
N ASN A 260 -22.95 3.42 -20.31
CA ASN A 260 -22.24 3.89 -21.51
C ASN A 260 -20.70 3.71 -21.50
N GLN A 261 -20.24 2.59 -20.95
CA GLN A 261 -18.83 2.21 -20.97
C GLN A 261 -18.59 1.03 -21.92
N THR A 262 -17.40 1.00 -22.51
CA THR A 262 -16.93 -0.11 -23.36
C THR A 262 -15.64 -0.68 -22.80
N LEU A 263 -15.60 -2.01 -22.68
CA LEU A 263 -14.39 -2.77 -22.41
C LEU A 263 -13.93 -3.48 -23.69
N SER A 264 -12.71 -3.22 -24.13
CA SER A 264 -12.05 -3.98 -25.19
C SER A 264 -11.09 -5.01 -24.60
N ILE A 265 -11.18 -6.27 -25.05
CA ILE A 265 -10.23 -7.32 -24.68
C ILE A 265 -9.28 -7.54 -25.85
N GLY A 266 -7.98 -7.45 -25.59
CA GLY A 266 -6.94 -7.65 -26.58
C GLY A 266 -6.82 -9.11 -27.02
N SER A 267 -6.35 -9.34 -28.25
CA SER A 267 -6.24 -10.67 -28.86
C SER A 267 -5.23 -11.61 -28.18
N GLY A 268 -4.33 -11.09 -27.35
CA GLY A 268 -3.37 -11.88 -26.58
C GLY A 268 -3.88 -12.30 -25.19
N ILE A 269 -5.13 -11.98 -24.86
CA ILE A 269 -5.75 -12.34 -23.58
C ILE A 269 -6.51 -13.65 -23.71
N THR A 270 -6.21 -14.58 -22.80
CA THR A 270 -7.00 -15.80 -22.59
C THR A 270 -8.09 -15.51 -21.55
N ILE A 271 -9.32 -15.93 -21.83
CA ILE A 271 -10.42 -15.93 -20.86
C ILE A 271 -10.82 -17.38 -20.60
N GLN A 272 -10.89 -17.77 -19.33
CA GLN A 272 -11.25 -19.13 -18.90
C GLN A 272 -12.04 -19.11 -17.58
N ALA A 273 -12.60 -20.27 -17.21
CA ALA A 273 -13.32 -20.53 -15.96
C ALA A 273 -13.05 -21.97 -15.51
#